data_AF-A0A3E1K5N7-F1
#
_entry.id   AF-A0A3E1K5N7-F1
#
_cell.length_a   1.000
_cell.length_b   1.000
_cell.length_c   1.000
_cell.angle_alpha   90.00
_cell.angle_beta   90.00
_cell.angle_gamma   90.00
#
_symmetry.space_group_name_H-M   'P 1'
#
loop_
_entity.id
_entity.type
_entity.pdbx_description
1 polymer ?
#
loop_
_entity_poly.entity_id
_entity_poly.type
_entity_poly.pdbx_seq_one_letter_code
_entity_poly.pdbx_strand_id
1 'polypeptide(L)'
;MHAIWCCSRPRRPNPSSRRRITMATDNDRNLALFVVCLGGGAAGSNVELHDVVFAVGTDLESTHEQLLDQWFGLPDGLHVDAWARVEQVPGYRVRLTREAPANDMRLYFVNIGGYAPGELWERHAYALYPARSPAEVKARARKELLVGRESVHRDDLYDIDDVLEVRPGGNWHVALEADPEAGEPEVTNGYFPIPRGTIAEWRSRRTSE
;
A
#
# COMPACT_ATOMS: atom_id res chain seq x y z
N MET A 1 -0.64 13.56 -18.98
CA MET A 1 -1.70 12.67 -18.48
C MET A 1 -1.02 11.50 -17.81
N HIS A 2 -1.31 11.28 -16.53
CA HIS A 2 -1.25 10.01 -15.77
C HIS A 2 -1.22 10.36 -14.27
N ALA A 3 -2.38 10.77 -13.74
CA ALA A 3 -2.77 10.35 -12.41
C ALA A 3 -3.46 9.01 -12.63
N ILE A 4 -2.79 7.91 -12.32
CA ILE A 4 -3.38 6.59 -12.47
C ILE A 4 -3.87 6.20 -11.08
N TRP A 5 -5.19 6.04 -10.95
CA TRP A 5 -5.93 4.96 -10.28
C TRP A 5 -7.38 5.10 -10.79
N CYS A 6 -7.59 4.69 -12.04
CA CYS A 6 -8.89 4.42 -12.64
C CYS A 6 -8.69 3.31 -13.69
N CYS A 7 -9.53 2.28 -13.61
CA CYS A 7 -9.41 0.94 -14.23
C CYS A 7 -9.00 0.89 -15.72
N SER A 8 -8.06 -0.02 -16.11
CA SER A 8 -8.32 -1.14 -17.06
C SER A 8 -7.06 -1.92 -17.58
N ARG A 9 -7.00 -3.23 -17.22
CA ARG A 9 -6.50 -4.49 -17.86
C ARG A 9 -5.12 -4.65 -18.60
N PRO A 10 -4.52 -5.89 -18.60
CA PRO A 10 -3.07 -6.11 -18.76
C PRO A 10 -2.63 -6.98 -19.97
N ARG A 11 -1.30 -7.07 -20.22
CA ARG A 11 -0.64 -8.13 -21.03
C ARG A 11 0.70 -8.57 -20.39
N ARG A 12 0.98 -9.89 -20.42
CA ARG A 12 2.18 -10.58 -19.87
C ARG A 12 3.35 -10.65 -20.87
N PRO A 13 4.61 -10.80 -20.42
CA PRO A 13 5.37 -12.02 -20.79
C PRO A 13 6.38 -12.57 -19.74
N ASN A 14 7.05 -13.66 -20.14
CA ASN A 14 7.74 -14.75 -19.43
C ASN A 14 9.26 -14.48 -19.11
N PRO A 15 9.92 -15.19 -18.17
CA PRO A 15 11.20 -14.78 -17.58
C PRO A 15 12.44 -15.57 -18.05
N SER A 16 13.63 -14.97 -17.93
CA SER A 16 14.89 -15.56 -17.41
C SER A 16 15.95 -14.44 -17.36
N SER A 17 16.84 -14.32 -16.38
CA SER A 17 17.89 -15.25 -15.98
C SER A 17 18.48 -14.87 -14.61
N ARG A 18 19.01 -15.85 -13.86
CA ARG A 18 19.48 -15.71 -12.48
C ARG A 18 20.97 -15.33 -12.41
N ARG A 19 21.33 -14.43 -11.49
CA ARG A 19 22.66 -14.36 -10.86
C ARG A 19 22.51 -14.39 -9.33
N ARG A 20 23.43 -15.11 -8.66
CA ARG A 20 23.40 -15.44 -7.23
C ARG A 20 23.59 -14.19 -6.36
N ILE A 21 22.61 -13.94 -5.51
CA ILE A 21 22.70 -13.16 -4.27
C ILE A 21 22.38 -14.12 -3.12
N THR A 22 23.06 -13.94 -2.00
CA THR A 22 23.00 -14.72 -0.76
C THR A 22 21.56 -15.10 -0.39
N MET A 23 21.31 -16.38 -0.12
CA MET A 23 19.98 -16.98 -0.14
C MET A 23 19.10 -16.51 1.03
N ALA A 24 18.18 -15.60 0.75
CA ALA A 24 16.92 -15.50 1.48
C ALA A 24 16.24 -16.88 1.47
N THR A 25 15.51 -17.23 2.53
CA THR A 25 14.77 -18.49 2.58
C THR A 25 13.79 -18.55 1.40
N ASP A 26 13.44 -19.72 0.87
CA ASP A 26 12.54 -19.81 -0.31
C ASP A 26 11.17 -19.14 -0.05
N ASN A 27 10.80 -18.93 1.21
CA ASN A 27 9.61 -18.18 1.61
C ASN A 27 9.76 -16.67 1.39
N ASP A 28 10.95 -16.11 1.58
CA ASP A 28 11.22 -14.68 1.39
C ASP A 28 11.10 -14.25 -0.08
N ARG A 29 11.30 -15.18 -1.02
CA ARG A 29 11.20 -14.91 -2.47
C ARG A 29 9.77 -14.62 -2.94
N ASN A 30 8.76 -14.97 -2.15
CA ASN A 30 7.37 -14.75 -2.49
C ASN A 30 6.72 -13.62 -1.68
N LEU A 31 7.45 -13.02 -0.74
CA LEU A 31 6.96 -11.87 0.03
C LEU A 31 6.86 -10.64 -0.85
N ALA A 32 5.79 -9.88 -0.64
CA ALA A 32 5.58 -8.59 -1.28
C ALA A 32 4.97 -7.59 -0.30
N LEU A 33 5.15 -6.32 -0.63
CA LEU A 33 4.42 -5.22 -0.04
C LEU A 33 2.99 -5.20 -0.60
N PHE A 34 2.02 -5.04 0.27
CA PHE A 34 0.63 -4.79 -0.05
C PHE A 34 0.24 -3.40 0.40
N VAL A 35 -0.43 -2.66 -0.49
CA VAL A 35 -1.19 -1.45 -0.15
C VAL A 35 -2.65 -1.84 -0.14
N VAL A 36 -3.34 -1.61 0.98
CA VAL A 36 -4.69 -2.13 1.22
C VAL A 36 -5.60 -1.02 1.69
N CYS A 37 -6.71 -0.79 0.97
CA CYS A 37 -7.81 0.07 1.38
C CYS A 37 -8.79 -0.78 2.20
N LEU A 38 -8.82 -0.51 3.50
CA LEU A 38 -9.75 -1.12 4.45
C LEU A 38 -11.03 -0.30 4.55
N GLY A 39 -12.14 -0.99 4.76
CA GLY A 39 -13.45 -0.43 5.06
C GLY A 39 -14.04 -1.06 6.32
N GLY A 40 -14.74 -0.26 7.12
CA GLY A 40 -15.39 -0.76 8.33
C GLY A 40 -16.02 0.32 9.20
N GLY A 41 -16.68 -0.12 10.26
CA GLY A 41 -17.25 0.78 11.28
C GLY A 41 -16.23 1.14 12.36
N ALA A 42 -16.37 2.32 12.96
CA ALA A 42 -15.68 2.70 14.19
C ALA A 42 -16.68 3.16 15.26
N ALA A 43 -16.32 3.06 16.53
CA ALA A 43 -17.18 3.52 17.62
C ALA A 43 -17.52 5.01 17.46
N GLY A 44 -18.82 5.33 17.42
CA GLY A 44 -19.32 6.70 17.23
C GLY A 44 -19.36 7.19 15.78
N SER A 45 -18.90 6.41 14.81
CA SER A 45 -19.10 6.72 13.40
C SER A 45 -20.57 6.48 12.99
N ASN A 46 -21.13 7.41 12.22
CA ASN A 46 -22.49 7.27 11.66
C ASN A 46 -22.49 6.54 10.31
N VAL A 47 -21.36 6.56 9.63
CA VAL A 47 -21.12 5.95 8.32
C VAL A 47 -19.85 5.14 8.38
N GLU A 48 -19.72 4.22 7.41
CA GLU A 48 -18.50 3.45 7.22
C GLU A 48 -17.30 4.36 6.93
N LEU A 49 -16.17 3.99 7.50
CA LEU A 49 -14.90 4.70 7.34
C LEU A 49 -13.94 3.83 6.54
N HIS A 50 -13.00 4.50 5.89
CA HIS A 50 -11.97 3.84 5.09
C HIS A 50 -10.59 4.32 5.53
N ASP A 51 -9.60 3.45 5.41
CA ASP A 51 -8.20 3.79 5.66
C ASP A 51 -7.28 2.99 4.73
N VAL A 52 -6.09 3.53 4.43
CA VAL A 52 -5.07 2.85 3.62
C VAL A 52 -3.95 2.38 4.52
N VAL A 53 -3.73 1.07 4.56
CA VAL A 53 -2.68 0.43 5.36
C VAL A 53 -1.69 -0.32 4.48
N PHE A 54 -0.54 -0.62 5.07
CA PHE A 54 0.56 -1.33 4.42
C PHE A 54 0.82 -2.64 5.16
N ALA A 55 1.02 -3.72 4.42
CA ALA A 55 1.32 -5.02 5.00
C ALA A 55 2.32 -5.81 4.16
N VAL A 56 3.00 -6.77 4.77
CA VAL A 56 3.92 -7.67 4.07
C VAL A 56 3.43 -9.10 4.18
N GLY A 57 3.31 -9.80 3.05
CA GLY A 57 2.80 -11.16 3.01
C GLY A 57 3.14 -11.88 1.72
N THR A 58 2.82 -13.18 1.65
CA THR A 58 2.93 -13.96 0.41
C THR A 58 1.71 -13.80 -0.48
N ASP A 59 0.56 -13.53 0.13
CA ASP A 59 -0.76 -13.27 -0.46
C ASP A 59 -1.56 -12.33 0.47
N LEU A 60 -2.73 -11.86 0.04
CA LEU A 60 -3.54 -10.94 0.84
C LEU A 60 -3.98 -11.59 2.15
N GLU A 61 -4.37 -12.87 2.10
CA GLU A 61 -4.87 -13.63 3.25
C GLU A 61 -3.84 -13.74 4.37
N SER A 62 -2.56 -13.93 4.02
CA SER A 62 -1.43 -13.94 4.95
C SER A 62 -1.22 -12.61 5.67
N THR A 63 -1.79 -11.51 5.17
CA THR A 63 -1.69 -10.18 5.78
C THR A 63 -2.80 -9.87 6.78
N HIS A 64 -3.87 -10.67 6.85
CA HIS A 64 -5.10 -10.32 7.60
C HIS A 64 -4.85 -9.93 9.07
N GLU A 65 -3.92 -10.57 9.77
CA GLU A 65 -3.59 -10.20 11.15
C GLU A 65 -2.99 -8.79 11.25
N GLN A 66 -2.09 -8.43 10.31
CA GLN A 66 -1.53 -7.08 10.23
C GLN A 66 -2.59 -6.04 9.88
N LEU A 67 -3.58 -6.40 9.06
CA LEU A 67 -4.70 -5.50 8.71
C LEU A 67 -5.59 -5.25 9.93
N LEU A 68 -5.90 -6.30 10.70
CA LEU A 68 -6.66 -6.19 11.94
C LEU A 68 -5.92 -5.37 13.00
N ASP A 69 -4.59 -5.49 13.08
CA ASP A 69 -3.76 -4.70 14.00
C ASP A 69 -3.70 -3.21 13.65
N GLN A 70 -3.83 -2.89 12.37
CA GLN A 70 -3.76 -1.51 11.89
C GLN A 70 -5.12 -0.83 11.84
N TRP A 71 -6.22 -1.60 11.79
CA TRP A 71 -7.56 -1.03 11.77
C TRP A 71 -7.90 -0.33 13.09
N PHE A 72 -8.16 0.97 13.03
CA PHE A 72 -8.47 1.79 14.20
C PHE A 72 -9.90 1.58 14.75
N GLY A 73 -10.78 0.97 13.94
CA GLY A 73 -12.20 0.85 14.23
C GLY A 73 -12.57 -0.46 14.92
N LEU A 74 -13.82 -0.88 14.70
CA LEU A 74 -14.34 -2.15 15.18
C LEU A 74 -13.84 -3.28 14.27
N PRO A 75 -13.26 -4.37 14.81
CA PRO A 75 -12.78 -5.47 13.98
C PRO A 75 -13.92 -6.29 13.37
N ASP A 76 -15.10 -6.31 13.99
CA ASP A 76 -16.27 -6.95 13.40
C ASP A 76 -16.75 -6.12 12.19
N GLY A 77 -16.83 -6.78 11.04
CA GLY A 77 -17.26 -6.13 9.80
C GLY A 77 -16.12 -5.47 9.01
N LEU A 78 -14.86 -5.56 9.49
CA LEU A 78 -13.70 -5.14 8.70
C LEU A 78 -13.63 -5.90 7.38
N HIS A 79 -13.37 -5.16 6.31
CA HIS A 79 -13.22 -5.70 4.95
C HIS A 79 -12.15 -4.92 4.17
N VAL A 80 -11.70 -5.52 3.07
CA VAL A 80 -10.84 -4.88 2.08
C VAL A 80 -11.70 -4.45 0.90
N ASP A 81 -11.63 -3.19 0.49
CA ASP A 81 -12.33 -2.68 -0.71
C ASP A 81 -11.42 -2.61 -1.92
N ALA A 82 -10.13 -2.41 -1.69
CA ALA A 82 -9.12 -2.42 -2.74
C ALA A 82 -7.77 -2.85 -2.19
N TRP A 83 -6.97 -3.48 -3.03
CA TRP A 83 -5.57 -3.76 -2.69
C TRP A 83 -4.69 -3.82 -3.93
N ALA A 84 -3.40 -3.60 -3.74
CA ALA A 84 -2.37 -3.79 -4.74
C ALA A 84 -1.19 -4.56 -4.13
N ARG A 85 -0.74 -5.62 -4.81
CA ARG A 85 0.55 -6.25 -4.54
C ARG A 85 1.62 -5.47 -5.29
N VAL A 86 2.48 -4.77 -4.56
CA VAL A 86 3.44 -3.82 -5.11
C VAL A 86 4.73 -4.52 -5.47
N GLU A 87 4.78 -5.06 -6.69
CA GLU A 87 6.01 -5.64 -7.27
C GLU A 87 6.77 -4.66 -8.17
N GLN A 88 6.10 -3.57 -8.55
CA GLN A 88 6.64 -2.54 -9.42
C GLN A 88 5.95 -1.20 -9.18
N VAL A 89 6.68 -0.14 -9.49
CA VAL A 89 6.21 1.24 -9.66
C VAL A 89 6.90 1.82 -10.90
N PRO A 90 6.42 2.93 -11.49
CA PRO A 90 7.04 3.48 -12.69
C PRO A 90 8.56 3.63 -12.58
N GLY A 91 9.29 2.93 -13.44
CA GLY A 91 10.75 2.94 -13.50
C GLY A 91 11.50 2.03 -12.53
N TYR A 92 10.81 1.31 -11.63
CA TYR A 92 11.45 0.45 -10.62
C TYR A 92 10.68 -0.84 -10.31
N ARG A 93 11.43 -1.94 -10.12
CA ARG A 93 10.96 -3.14 -9.41
C ARG A 93 11.09 -2.93 -7.91
N VAL A 94 10.07 -3.39 -7.18
CA VAL A 94 10.00 -3.29 -5.73
C VAL A 94 10.36 -4.65 -5.13
N ARG A 95 11.31 -4.66 -4.20
CA ARG A 95 11.77 -5.85 -3.46
C ARG A 95 11.77 -5.56 -1.97
N LEU A 96 11.58 -6.61 -1.17
CA LEU A 96 11.74 -6.54 0.27
C LEU A 96 13.09 -7.15 0.67
N THR A 97 13.83 -6.44 1.51
CA THR A 97 15.15 -6.84 2.01
C THR A 97 15.19 -6.77 3.54
N ARG A 98 16.07 -7.54 4.16
CA ARG A 98 16.29 -7.52 5.62
C ARG A 98 17.22 -6.39 6.07
N GLU A 99 17.94 -5.81 5.14
CA GLU A 99 18.86 -4.71 5.37
C GLU A 99 18.38 -3.49 4.59
N ALA A 100 18.53 -2.31 5.19
CA ALA A 100 18.21 -1.05 4.55
C ALA A 100 19.07 -0.87 3.29
N PRO A 101 18.49 -0.40 2.17
CA PRO A 101 19.27 -0.07 0.97
C PRO A 101 20.34 0.99 1.29
N ALA A 102 21.56 0.77 0.80
CA ALA A 102 22.68 1.69 0.99
C ALA A 102 22.56 3.02 0.22
N ASN A 103 21.51 3.18 -0.59
CA ASN A 103 21.22 4.40 -1.32
C ASN A 103 20.10 5.21 -0.63
N ASP A 104 19.89 6.42 -1.10
CA ASP A 104 18.89 7.40 -0.65
C ASP A 104 17.56 7.30 -1.39
N MET A 105 17.40 6.36 -2.32
CA MET A 105 16.14 6.16 -3.03
C MET A 105 15.17 5.42 -2.11
N ARG A 106 13.97 5.96 -1.97
CA ARG A 106 12.90 5.44 -1.11
C ARG A 106 11.59 5.39 -1.87
N LEU A 107 10.68 4.55 -1.38
CA LEU A 107 9.32 4.46 -1.90
C LEU A 107 8.39 5.26 -1.00
N TYR A 108 7.73 6.25 -1.55
CA TYR A 108 6.80 7.11 -0.81
C TYR A 108 5.37 6.86 -1.22
N PHE A 109 4.46 6.84 -0.24
CA PHE A 109 3.02 6.91 -0.48
C PHE A 109 2.51 8.34 -0.28
N VAL A 110 1.63 8.78 -1.18
CA VAL A 110 0.94 10.06 -1.10
C VAL A 110 -0.56 9.84 -1.04
N ASN A 111 -1.21 10.53 -0.11
CA ASN A 111 -2.65 10.77 -0.10
C ASN A 111 -2.90 12.27 -0.36
N ILE A 112 -3.72 12.58 -1.35
CA ILE A 112 -4.05 13.97 -1.70
C ILE A 112 -5.56 14.12 -1.91
N GLY A 113 -6.18 15.01 -1.14
CA GLY A 113 -7.57 15.40 -1.25
C GLY A 113 -7.81 16.55 -2.24
N GLY A 114 -9.01 16.58 -2.79
CA GLY A 114 -9.53 17.72 -3.54
C GLY A 114 -11.00 17.57 -3.89
N TYR A 115 -11.63 18.70 -4.20
CA TYR A 115 -13.07 18.79 -4.43
C TYR A 115 -13.40 18.98 -5.90
N ALA A 116 -14.60 18.55 -6.30
CA ALA A 116 -15.26 19.09 -7.48
C ALA A 116 -16.53 19.86 -7.10
N PRO A 117 -16.93 20.85 -7.92
CA PRO A 117 -18.17 21.56 -7.71
C PRO A 117 -19.38 20.63 -7.61
N GLY A 118 -20.18 20.80 -6.55
CA GLY A 118 -21.42 20.06 -6.33
C GLY A 118 -21.25 18.69 -5.66
N GLU A 119 -20.03 18.29 -5.28
CA GLU A 119 -19.80 17.05 -4.51
C GLU A 119 -19.83 17.32 -3.01
N LEU A 120 -20.52 16.47 -2.24
CA LEU A 120 -20.54 16.54 -0.78
C LEU A 120 -19.22 16.06 -0.17
N TRP A 121 -18.66 15.00 -0.74
CA TRP A 121 -17.46 14.34 -0.22
C TRP A 121 -16.22 14.74 -1.01
N GLU A 122 -15.13 14.90 -0.29
CA GLU A 122 -13.80 15.05 -0.86
C GLU A 122 -13.39 13.80 -1.63
N ARG A 123 -12.70 13.99 -2.75
CA ARG A 123 -12.06 12.90 -3.46
C ARG A 123 -10.59 12.86 -3.13
N HIS A 124 -10.11 11.67 -2.82
CA HIS A 124 -8.69 11.42 -2.61
C HIS A 124 -8.08 10.70 -3.81
N ALA A 125 -6.84 11.06 -4.13
CA ALA A 125 -5.98 10.28 -5.01
C ALA A 125 -4.80 9.73 -4.22
N TYR A 126 -4.41 8.51 -4.56
CA TYR A 126 -3.31 7.81 -3.95
C TYR A 126 -2.25 7.50 -4.98
N ALA A 127 -0.97 7.59 -4.60
CA ALA A 127 0.13 7.27 -5.49
C ALA A 127 1.36 6.77 -4.74
N LEU A 128 2.16 5.94 -5.42
CA LEU A 128 3.47 5.51 -4.97
C LEU A 128 4.56 6.16 -5.81
N TYR A 129 5.53 6.79 -5.16
CA TYR A 129 6.60 7.52 -5.81
C TYR A 129 7.98 7.03 -5.37
N PRO A 130 8.79 6.46 -6.28
CA PRO A 130 10.21 6.32 -6.03
C PRO A 130 10.85 7.72 -6.09
N ALA A 131 11.51 8.14 -5.02
CA ALA A 131 12.15 9.46 -4.92
C ALA A 131 13.30 9.47 -3.91
N ARG A 132 14.14 10.50 -3.97
CA ARG A 132 15.24 10.71 -3.00
C ARG A 132 14.85 11.60 -1.82
N SER A 133 13.70 12.26 -1.91
CA SER A 133 13.24 13.14 -0.84
C SER A 133 11.73 13.36 -0.86
N PRO A 134 11.13 13.66 0.31
CA PRO A 134 9.74 14.11 0.41
C PRO A 134 9.43 15.36 -0.44
N ALA A 135 10.41 16.25 -0.64
CA ALA A 135 10.22 17.47 -1.42
C ALA A 135 9.99 17.17 -2.92
N GLU A 136 10.74 16.20 -3.46
CA GLU A 136 10.57 15.72 -4.84
C GLU A 136 9.18 15.12 -5.06
N VAL A 137 8.73 14.27 -4.12
CA VAL A 137 7.40 13.65 -4.16
C VAL A 137 6.30 14.70 -4.14
N LYS A 138 6.39 15.70 -3.26
CA LYS A 138 5.41 16.80 -3.19
C LYS A 138 5.31 17.57 -4.50
N ALA A 139 6.45 17.84 -5.15
CA ALA A 139 6.48 18.56 -6.42
C ALA A 139 5.81 17.75 -7.54
N ARG A 140 6.06 16.44 -7.61
CA ARG A 140 5.45 15.52 -8.59
C ARG A 140 3.95 15.35 -8.35
N ALA A 141 3.55 15.01 -7.13
CA ALA A 141 2.16 14.79 -6.75
C ALA A 141 1.27 16.00 -7.07
N ARG A 142 1.72 17.22 -6.76
CA ARG A 142 0.96 18.46 -7.08
C ARG A 142 0.76 18.70 -8.57
N LYS A 143 1.68 18.23 -9.41
CA LYS A 143 1.63 18.42 -10.86
C LYS A 143 0.78 17.35 -11.53
N GLU A 144 0.81 16.14 -10.99
CA GLU A 144 0.25 14.94 -11.62
C GLU A 144 -1.14 14.61 -11.10
N LEU A 145 -1.39 14.75 -9.79
CA LEU A 145 -2.61 14.32 -9.13
C LEU A 145 -3.67 15.42 -9.06
N LEU A 146 -4.94 15.00 -9.16
CA LEU A 146 -6.13 15.85 -9.02
C LEU A 146 -6.11 17.13 -9.87
N VAL A 147 -5.50 17.07 -11.06
CA VAL A 147 -5.48 18.19 -12.01
C VAL A 147 -6.91 18.61 -12.35
N GLY A 148 -7.23 19.88 -12.10
CA GLY A 148 -8.56 20.46 -12.35
C GLY A 148 -9.55 20.33 -11.19
N ARG A 149 -9.11 19.85 -10.02
CA ARG A 149 -9.90 19.89 -8.77
C ARG A 149 -9.68 21.19 -8.02
N GLU A 150 -10.66 21.57 -7.21
CA GLU A 150 -10.59 22.74 -6.33
C GLU A 150 -10.05 22.35 -4.95
N SER A 151 -9.45 23.32 -4.25
CA SER A 151 -8.92 23.15 -2.89
C SER A 151 -8.00 21.93 -2.72
N VAL A 152 -7.19 21.61 -3.74
CA VAL A 152 -6.27 20.47 -3.69
C VAL A 152 -5.26 20.66 -2.57
N HIS A 153 -5.23 19.72 -1.64
CA HIS A 153 -4.31 19.72 -0.51
C HIS A 153 -3.82 18.31 -0.22
N ARG A 154 -2.64 18.23 0.39
CA ARG A 154 -2.02 16.95 0.72
C ARG A 154 -2.30 16.66 2.19
N ASP A 155 -2.99 15.55 2.40
CA ASP A 155 -3.31 15.03 3.72
C ASP A 155 -2.10 14.31 4.29
N ASP A 156 -1.59 13.31 3.56
CA ASP A 156 -0.53 12.43 4.03
C ASP A 156 0.63 12.25 3.05
N LEU A 157 1.81 11.98 3.61
CA LEU A 157 3.00 11.52 2.88
C LEU A 157 3.81 10.63 3.81
N TYR A 158 3.93 9.35 3.45
CA TYR A 158 4.69 8.37 4.21
C TYR A 158 5.88 7.87 3.40
N ASP A 159 7.04 7.74 4.04
CA ASP A 159 8.07 6.80 3.58
C ASP A 159 7.60 5.40 3.97
N ILE A 160 7.55 4.46 3.02
CA ILE A 160 7.06 3.12 3.31
C ILE A 160 7.98 2.40 4.29
N ASP A 161 9.29 2.65 4.25
CA ASP A 161 10.22 2.05 5.21
C ASP A 161 9.89 2.49 6.64
N ASP A 162 9.59 3.77 6.87
CA ASP A 162 9.18 4.27 8.20
C ASP A 162 7.91 3.56 8.72
N VAL A 163 6.99 3.19 7.82
CA VAL A 163 5.77 2.46 8.21
C VAL A 163 6.07 1.01 8.55
N LEU A 164 6.95 0.34 7.78
CA LEU A 164 7.30 -1.06 7.98
C LEU A 164 8.20 -1.28 9.21
N GLU A 165 9.13 -0.36 9.47
CA GLU A 165 10.08 -0.43 10.61
C GLU A 165 9.39 -0.39 11.97
N VAL A 166 8.20 0.20 12.06
CA VAL A 166 7.45 0.35 13.32
C VAL A 166 6.60 -0.89 13.63
N ARG A 167 6.60 -1.94 12.80
CA ARG A 167 5.65 -3.08 12.91
C ARG A 167 6.29 -4.37 13.48
N PRO A 168 5.57 -5.10 14.35
CA PRO A 168 6.01 -6.42 14.82
C PRO A 168 6.00 -7.45 13.68
N GLY A 169 7.07 -8.25 13.54
CA GLY A 169 7.10 -9.40 12.60
C GLY A 169 8.14 -9.33 11.48
N GLY A 170 8.88 -8.23 11.35
CA GLY A 170 10.13 -8.21 10.59
C GLY A 170 10.55 -6.83 10.13
N ASN A 171 11.79 -6.44 10.44
CA ASN A 171 12.47 -5.29 9.86
C ASN A 171 12.67 -5.54 8.35
N TRP A 172 11.64 -5.24 7.57
CA TRP A 172 11.69 -5.26 6.12
C TRP A 172 11.92 -3.85 5.61
N HIS A 173 12.84 -3.74 4.66
CA HIS A 173 13.08 -2.51 3.93
C HIS A 173 12.72 -2.69 2.46
N VAL A 174 12.29 -1.62 1.81
CA VAL A 174 11.94 -1.57 0.40
C VAL A 174 13.19 -1.24 -0.42
N ALA A 175 13.64 -2.21 -1.20
CA ALA A 175 14.66 -2.02 -2.21
C ALA A 175 14.03 -1.73 -3.58
N LEU A 176 14.53 -0.69 -4.25
CA LEU A 176 14.11 -0.27 -5.57
C LEU A 176 15.19 -0.59 -6.61
N GLU A 177 14.89 -1.49 -7.52
CA GLU A 177 15.77 -1.89 -8.63
C GLU A 177 15.30 -1.20 -9.91
N ALA A 178 16.17 -0.44 -10.58
CA ALA A 178 15.80 0.29 -11.79
C ALA A 178 15.30 -0.66 -12.90
N ASP A 179 14.12 -0.38 -13.43
CA ASP A 179 13.51 -1.09 -14.56
C ASP A 179 12.67 -0.06 -15.36
N PRO A 180 13.20 0.49 -16.47
CA PRO A 180 12.50 1.50 -17.27
C PRO A 180 11.14 1.03 -17.84
N GLU A 181 10.91 -0.28 -17.92
CA GLU A 181 9.67 -0.88 -18.41
C GLU A 181 8.68 -1.18 -17.27
N ALA A 182 9.08 -1.01 -16.01
CA ALA A 182 8.18 -1.14 -14.86
C ALA A 182 7.11 -0.04 -14.93
N GLY A 183 5.85 -0.46 -14.83
CA GLY A 183 4.69 0.42 -14.81
C GLY A 183 4.07 0.53 -13.42
N GLU A 184 2.83 1.02 -13.39
CA GLU A 184 2.05 1.09 -12.16
C GLU A 184 1.77 -0.32 -11.57
N PRO A 185 1.58 -0.41 -10.24
CA PRO A 185 1.04 -1.63 -9.64
C PRO A 185 -0.42 -1.85 -10.07
N GLU A 186 -0.81 -3.12 -10.24
CA GLU A 186 -2.19 -3.47 -10.57
C GLU A 186 -3.05 -3.44 -9.30
N VAL A 187 -4.17 -2.72 -9.37
CA VAL A 187 -5.14 -2.58 -8.27
C VAL A 187 -6.31 -3.53 -8.48
N THR A 188 -6.63 -4.31 -7.46
CA THR A 188 -7.83 -5.14 -7.39
C THR A 188 -8.85 -4.47 -6.49
N ASN A 189 -9.98 -4.03 -7.06
CA ASN A 189 -11.11 -3.50 -6.32
C ASN A 189 -12.14 -4.61 -6.07
N GLY A 190 -12.87 -4.52 -4.97
CA GLY A 190 -13.93 -5.47 -4.63
C GLY A 190 -14.52 -5.18 -3.25
N TYR A 191 -15.00 -6.24 -2.61
CA TYR A 191 -15.46 -6.23 -1.23
C TYR A 191 -15.09 -7.58 -0.63
N PHE A 192 -14.03 -7.60 0.17
CA PHE A 192 -13.42 -8.82 0.71
C PHE A 192 -13.47 -8.78 2.25
N PRO A 193 -14.53 -9.30 2.88
CA PRO A 193 -14.62 -9.36 4.34
C PRO A 193 -13.49 -10.18 4.94
N ILE A 194 -12.91 -9.67 6.03
CA ILE A 194 -12.00 -10.49 6.84
C ILE A 194 -12.81 -11.65 7.45
N PRO A 195 -12.39 -12.92 7.28
CA PRO A 195 -13.16 -14.05 7.76
C PRO A 195 -13.42 -13.98 9.28
N ARG A 196 -14.65 -14.30 9.70
CA ARG A 196 -15.01 -14.29 11.13
C ARG A 196 -14.11 -15.19 11.99
N GLY A 197 -13.68 -16.33 11.44
CA GLY A 197 -12.73 -17.23 12.10
C GLY A 197 -11.39 -16.54 12.39
N THR A 198 -10.85 -15.84 11.39
CA THR A 198 -9.63 -15.05 11.51
C THR A 198 -9.76 -13.95 12.57
N ILE A 199 -10.89 -13.23 12.60
CA ILE A 199 -11.15 -12.21 13.63
C ILE A 199 -11.21 -12.83 15.04
N ALA A 200 -11.89 -13.97 15.19
CA ALA A 200 -12.02 -14.67 16.47
C ALA A 200 -10.66 -15.17 16.99
N GLU A 201 -9.83 -15.74 16.11
CA GLU A 201 -8.46 -16.17 16.42
C GLU A 201 -7.56 -14.98 16.77
N TRP A 202 -7.66 -13.89 16.03
CA TRP A 202 -6.93 -12.65 16.31
C TRP A 202 -7.29 -12.06 17.68
N ARG A 203 -8.59 -12.06 18.05
CA ARG A 203 -9.08 -11.61 19.35
C ARG A 203 -8.58 -12.48 20.51
N SER A 204 -8.67 -13.81 20.37
CA SER A 204 -8.34 -14.73 21.48
C SER A 204 -6.88 -14.61 21.93
N ARG A 205 -5.97 -14.31 20.99
CA ARG A 205 -4.55 -14.05 21.28
C ARG A 205 -4.30 -12.75 22.04
N ARG A 206 -5.20 -11.76 21.95
CA ARG A 206 -5.07 -10.43 22.58
C ARG A 206 -5.82 -10.29 23.90
N THR A 207 -6.81 -11.13 24.16
CA THR A 207 -7.49 -11.21 25.47
C THR A 207 -6.75 -12.07 26.49
N SER A 208 -5.63 -12.69 26.09
CA SER A 208 -4.81 -13.57 26.93
C SER A 208 -3.60 -12.86 27.55
N GLU A 209 -3.48 -11.54 27.37
CA GLU A 209 -2.50 -10.63 27.97
C GLU A 209 -3.19 -9.69 28.97
#